data_AF-A0A1I5IJT4-F1
#
_entry.id   AF-A0A1I5IJT4-F1
#
_cell.length_a   1.000
_cell.length_b   1.000
_cell.length_c   1.000
_cell.angle_alpha   90.00
_cell.angle_beta   90.00
_cell.angle_gamma   90.00
#
_symmetry.space_group_name_H-M   'P 1'
#
loop_
_entity.id
_entity.type
_entity.pdbx_description
1 polymer ?
#
loop_
_entity_poly.entity_id
_entity_poly.type
_entity_poly.pdbx_seq_one_letter_code
_entity_poly.pdbx_strand_id
1 'polypeptide(L)'
;MSLFEESILRKLKEINFKPQGVIGEAPSSWSMEMGLKHEFSLSDNILDRESVRKICLDINTDPLIGYLHAMAWGGQGKGPGGKSVVNRAWNNKEIIKDKLYNLRKGRSSRFEAYNLFSGKNEVPGLGPAYFTKLLYFFSPEPNMYIMDQWTTKPILLLTGKNIIRHTSQGPTKFNTGKNYELFCSIIDYLAPIIGAQNGDEVEQRLFSVGSIKKKPRGEFRQYVFDLWNNRPKFNRYQEKMVDELLLKINESN
;
A
#
# COMPACT_ATOMS: atom_id res chain seq x y z
N MET A 1 13.36 25.48 -1.10
CA MET A 1 14.21 24.30 -0.85
C MET A 1 13.42 23.09 -1.33
N SER A 2 13.92 22.33 -2.32
CA SER A 2 13.20 21.17 -2.88
C SER A 2 12.88 20.17 -1.77
N LEU A 3 11.62 19.70 -1.69
CA LEU A 3 11.21 18.62 -0.77
C LEU A 3 11.91 17.29 -1.10
N PHE A 4 12.47 17.18 -2.30
CA PHE A 4 12.96 15.93 -2.87
C PHE A 4 14.43 15.98 -3.30
N GLU A 5 15.10 14.85 -3.11
CA GLU A 5 16.42 14.52 -3.67
C GLU A 5 16.35 14.51 -5.20
N GLU A 6 17.00 15.50 -5.82
CA GLU A 6 16.87 15.80 -7.26
C GLU A 6 17.30 14.63 -8.16
N SER A 7 18.35 13.90 -7.78
CA SER A 7 18.85 12.77 -8.56
C SER A 7 17.83 11.63 -8.67
N ILE A 8 17.13 11.35 -7.57
CA ILE A 8 16.10 10.30 -7.51
C ILE A 8 14.84 10.77 -8.23
N LEU A 9 14.46 12.03 -8.03
CA LEU A 9 13.32 12.63 -8.72
C LEU A 9 13.52 12.62 -10.24
N ARG A 10 14.71 13.00 -10.71
CA ARG A 10 15.07 12.90 -12.13
C ARG A 10 14.95 11.47 -12.65
N LYS A 11 15.46 10.49 -11.89
CA LYS A 11 15.33 9.08 -12.28
C LYS A 11 13.87 8.63 -12.38
N LEU A 12 13.01 9.07 -11.46
CA LEU A 12 11.57 8.78 -11.47
C LEU A 12 10.84 9.43 -12.66
N LYS A 13 11.35 10.56 -13.17
CA LYS A 13 10.81 11.20 -14.39
C LYS A 13 11.22 10.48 -15.67
N GLU A 14 12.45 9.96 -15.71
CA GLU A 14 13.02 9.31 -16.90
C GLU A 14 12.45 7.91 -17.16
N ILE A 15 11.94 7.23 -16.14
CA ILE A 15 11.46 5.86 -16.32
C ILE A 15 10.20 5.81 -17.20
N ASN A 16 10.20 4.86 -18.14
CA ASN A 16 9.00 4.55 -18.89
C ASN A 16 7.98 3.89 -17.97
N PHE A 17 6.86 4.57 -17.74
CA PHE A 17 5.76 4.03 -16.95
C PHE A 17 5.22 2.76 -17.61
N LYS A 18 5.13 1.69 -16.81
CA LYS A 18 4.48 0.43 -17.18
C LYS A 18 3.53 0.05 -16.04
N PRO A 19 2.22 0.00 -16.29
CA PRO A 19 1.26 -0.51 -15.33
C PRO A 19 1.64 -1.94 -14.91
N GLN A 20 1.33 -2.30 -13.67
CA GLN A 20 1.69 -3.61 -13.11
C GLN A 20 1.02 -4.80 -13.83
N GLY A 21 -0.15 -4.57 -14.44
CA GLY A 21 -0.94 -5.61 -15.09
C GLY A 21 -1.51 -6.65 -14.13
N VAL A 22 -1.72 -7.87 -14.62
CA VAL A 22 -2.26 -9.00 -13.85
C VAL A 22 -1.15 -9.62 -12.99
N ILE A 23 -1.36 -9.65 -11.67
CA ILE A 23 -0.40 -10.19 -10.69
C ILE A 23 -1.10 -10.91 -9.53
N GLY A 24 -0.32 -11.57 -8.68
CA GLY A 24 -0.82 -12.30 -7.52
C GLY A 24 -1.25 -13.71 -7.90
N GLU A 25 -2.29 -14.19 -7.24
CA GLU A 25 -2.82 -15.54 -7.40
C GLU A 25 -4.33 -15.50 -7.67
N ALA A 26 -4.86 -16.56 -8.27
CA ALA A 26 -6.29 -16.76 -8.38
C ALA A 26 -6.89 -16.82 -6.96
N PRO A 27 -7.88 -15.97 -6.63
CA PRO A 27 -8.46 -15.90 -5.29
C PRO A 27 -8.95 -17.25 -4.74
N SER A 28 -9.55 -18.10 -5.58
CA SER A 28 -9.98 -19.45 -5.21
C SER A 28 -8.80 -20.36 -4.80
N SER A 29 -7.74 -20.37 -5.61
CA SER A 29 -6.55 -21.18 -5.37
C SER A 29 -5.79 -20.69 -4.14
N TRP A 30 -5.65 -19.37 -3.98
CA TRP A 30 -5.01 -18.77 -2.83
C TRP A 30 -5.75 -19.06 -1.52
N SER A 31 -7.08 -18.91 -1.48
CA SER A 31 -7.85 -19.14 -0.25
C SER A 31 -7.78 -20.60 0.19
N MET A 32 -7.83 -21.53 -0.77
CA MET A 32 -7.64 -22.97 -0.56
C MET A 32 -6.23 -23.26 -0.04
N GLU A 33 -5.19 -22.70 -0.66
CA GLU A 33 -3.81 -22.87 -0.18
C GLU A 33 -3.66 -22.37 1.26
N MET A 34 -4.26 -21.24 1.60
CA MET A 34 -4.21 -20.67 2.96
C MET A 34 -5.05 -21.46 3.99
N GLY A 35 -5.89 -22.40 3.54
CA GLY A 35 -6.73 -23.25 4.38
C GLY A 35 -7.94 -22.53 4.96
N LEU A 36 -8.44 -21.49 4.29
CA LEU A 36 -9.55 -20.68 4.77
C LEU A 36 -10.89 -21.39 4.52
N LYS A 37 -11.71 -21.50 5.57
CA LYS A 37 -13.08 -22.01 5.47
C LYS A 37 -14.05 -20.86 5.23
N HIS A 38 -14.74 -20.90 4.09
CA HIS A 38 -15.80 -19.97 3.71
C HIS A 38 -16.70 -20.59 2.63
N GLU A 39 -17.88 -20.01 2.42
CA GLU A 39 -18.86 -20.45 1.41
C GLU A 39 -18.84 -19.57 0.14
N PHE A 40 -17.98 -18.54 0.11
CA PHE A 40 -17.89 -17.62 -1.02
C PHE A 40 -17.39 -18.29 -2.30
N SER A 41 -18.07 -18.01 -3.41
CA SER A 41 -17.56 -18.28 -4.75
C SER A 41 -16.53 -17.21 -5.12
N LEU A 42 -15.29 -17.63 -5.36
CA LEU A 42 -14.16 -16.75 -5.70
C LEU A 42 -13.72 -16.96 -7.14
N SER A 43 -13.08 -15.95 -7.75
CA SER A 43 -12.54 -16.07 -9.10
C SER A 43 -11.42 -17.13 -9.18
N ASP A 44 -11.45 -17.93 -10.24
CA ASP A 44 -10.35 -18.83 -10.63
C ASP A 44 -9.28 -18.14 -11.50
N ASN A 45 -9.51 -16.88 -11.89
CA ASN A 45 -8.57 -16.11 -12.68
C ASN A 45 -7.67 -15.26 -11.77
N ILE A 46 -6.41 -15.09 -12.19
CA ILE A 46 -5.56 -14.05 -11.63
C ILE A 46 -6.09 -12.71 -12.15
N LEU A 47 -6.31 -11.76 -11.26
CA LEU A 47 -6.95 -10.48 -11.58
C LEU A 47 -5.93 -9.35 -11.62
N ASP A 48 -6.20 -8.35 -12.46
CA ASP A 48 -5.53 -7.06 -12.35
C ASP A 48 -6.12 -6.23 -11.20
N ARG A 49 -5.44 -5.12 -10.92
CA ARG A 49 -5.79 -4.20 -9.84
C ARG A 49 -7.19 -3.59 -10.01
N GLU A 50 -7.57 -3.26 -11.25
CA GLU A 50 -8.88 -2.66 -11.55
C GLU A 50 -10.03 -3.63 -11.30
N SER A 51 -9.86 -4.89 -11.70
CA SER A 51 -10.85 -5.95 -11.47
C SER A 51 -11.03 -6.23 -9.98
N VAL A 52 -9.94 -6.27 -9.21
CA VAL A 52 -10.01 -6.38 -7.74
C VAL A 52 -10.73 -5.17 -7.15
N ARG A 53 -10.40 -3.95 -7.58
CA ARG A 53 -11.07 -2.72 -7.12
C ARG A 53 -12.57 -2.76 -7.38
N LYS A 54 -13.00 -3.18 -8.57
CA LYS A 54 -14.44 -3.32 -8.92
C LYS A 54 -15.17 -4.25 -7.94
N ILE A 55 -14.60 -5.42 -7.64
CA ILE A 55 -15.17 -6.37 -6.66
C ILE A 55 -15.20 -5.76 -5.26
N CYS A 56 -14.12 -5.10 -4.85
CA CYS A 56 -14.03 -4.45 -3.54
C CYS A 56 -15.02 -3.30 -3.37
N LEU A 57 -15.41 -2.60 -4.42
CA LEU A 57 -16.38 -1.50 -4.37
C LEU A 57 -17.84 -1.93 -4.56
N ASP A 58 -18.11 -3.18 -4.96
CA ASP A 58 -19.47 -3.65 -5.15
C ASP A 58 -20.24 -3.76 -3.81
N ILE A 59 -21.15 -2.82 -3.59
CA ILE A 59 -21.97 -2.73 -2.38
C ILE A 59 -22.98 -3.87 -2.23
N ASN A 60 -23.27 -4.60 -3.32
CA ASN A 60 -24.21 -5.72 -3.32
C ASN A 60 -23.56 -7.04 -2.91
N THR A 61 -22.24 -7.05 -2.73
CA THR A 61 -21.48 -8.24 -2.33
C THR A 61 -21.01 -8.16 -0.89
N ASP A 62 -20.83 -9.32 -0.24
CA ASP A 62 -20.19 -9.38 1.07
C ASP A 62 -18.76 -8.80 0.97
N PRO A 63 -18.37 -7.82 1.81
CA PRO A 63 -17.02 -7.25 1.80
C PRO A 63 -15.91 -8.27 1.96
N LEU A 64 -16.18 -9.42 2.59
CA LEU A 64 -15.20 -10.50 2.72
C LEU A 64 -14.83 -11.13 1.38
N ILE A 65 -15.70 -11.08 0.37
CA ILE A 65 -15.36 -11.48 -0.99
C ILE A 65 -14.24 -10.58 -1.51
N GLY A 66 -14.42 -9.25 -1.43
CA GLY A 66 -13.39 -8.29 -1.82
C GLY A 66 -12.10 -8.42 -0.99
N TYR A 67 -12.21 -8.74 0.30
CA TYR A 67 -11.04 -8.97 1.16
C TYR A 67 -10.20 -10.13 0.63
N LEU A 68 -10.81 -11.27 0.33
CA LEU A 68 -10.12 -12.45 -0.18
C LEU A 68 -9.44 -12.17 -1.52
N HIS A 69 -10.11 -11.43 -2.42
CA HIS A 69 -9.54 -11.00 -3.70
C HIS A 69 -8.34 -10.06 -3.50
N ALA A 70 -8.44 -9.07 -2.61
CA ALA A 70 -7.36 -8.14 -2.31
C ALA A 70 -6.14 -8.84 -1.67
N MET A 71 -6.37 -9.83 -0.79
CA MET A 71 -5.29 -10.58 -0.14
C MET A 71 -4.61 -11.56 -1.09
N ALA A 72 -5.36 -12.20 -1.99
CA ALA A 72 -4.79 -13.03 -3.06
C ALA A 72 -3.96 -12.20 -4.04
N TRP A 73 -4.47 -11.05 -4.47
CA TRP A 73 -3.73 -10.10 -5.31
C TRP A 73 -2.45 -9.61 -4.63
N GLY A 74 -2.54 -9.31 -3.34
CA GLY A 74 -1.42 -8.85 -2.52
C GLY A 74 -0.45 -9.95 -2.05
N GLY A 75 -0.75 -11.22 -2.33
CA GLY A 75 0.06 -12.37 -1.92
C GLY A 75 0.20 -12.54 -0.39
N GLN A 76 -0.85 -12.25 0.38
CA GLN A 76 -0.79 -12.43 1.84
C GLN A 76 -0.49 -13.89 2.18
N GLY A 77 0.47 -14.11 3.09
CA GLY A 77 0.91 -15.45 3.48
C GLY A 77 2.09 -16.01 2.67
N LYS A 78 2.59 -15.28 1.66
CA LYS A 78 3.85 -15.65 0.95
C LYS A 78 5.13 -15.15 1.62
N GLY A 79 5.00 -14.33 2.66
CA GLY A 79 6.12 -13.76 3.41
C GLY A 79 6.35 -14.42 4.79
N PRO A 80 7.17 -13.79 5.64
CA PRO A 80 7.39 -14.25 7.02
C PRO A 80 6.07 -14.42 7.78
N GLY A 81 5.89 -15.55 8.44
CA GLY A 81 4.65 -15.92 9.14
C GLY A 81 3.68 -16.76 8.31
N GLY A 82 3.81 -16.79 6.99
CA GLY A 82 3.12 -17.77 6.14
C GLY A 82 1.59 -17.80 6.30
N LYS A 83 1.02 -19.01 6.24
CA LYS A 83 -0.43 -19.23 6.48
C LYS A 83 -0.90 -18.76 7.85
N SER A 84 -0.03 -18.72 8.87
CA SER A 84 -0.43 -18.35 10.24
C SER A 84 -0.88 -16.90 10.35
N VAL A 85 -0.27 -15.97 9.60
CA VAL A 85 -0.71 -14.56 9.60
C VAL A 85 -2.06 -14.40 8.92
N VAL A 86 -2.32 -15.16 7.85
CA VAL A 86 -3.60 -15.16 7.15
C VAL A 86 -4.70 -15.69 8.06
N ASN A 87 -4.46 -16.83 8.72
CA ASN A 87 -5.43 -17.42 9.63
C ASN A 87 -5.73 -16.51 10.84
N ARG A 88 -4.73 -15.82 11.40
CA ARG A 88 -4.97 -14.84 12.46
C ARG A 88 -5.85 -13.68 12.00
N ALA A 89 -5.65 -13.17 10.78
CA ALA A 89 -6.51 -12.13 10.23
C ALA A 89 -7.93 -12.67 9.98
N TRP A 90 -8.05 -13.86 9.37
CA TRP A 90 -9.33 -14.49 9.06
C TRP A 90 -10.16 -14.84 10.29
N ASN A 91 -9.52 -15.20 11.41
CA ASN A 91 -10.20 -15.41 12.69
C ASN A 91 -10.87 -14.12 13.21
N ASN A 92 -10.47 -12.95 12.71
CA ASN A 92 -11.05 -11.65 13.00
C ASN A 92 -11.90 -11.11 11.82
N LYS A 93 -12.40 -11.98 10.93
CA LYS A 93 -13.12 -11.59 9.71
C LYS A 93 -14.34 -10.69 9.94
N GLU A 94 -15.10 -10.86 11.02
CA GLU A 94 -16.25 -9.98 11.29
C GLU A 94 -15.81 -8.54 11.58
N ILE A 95 -14.73 -8.37 12.35
CA ILE A 95 -14.10 -7.06 12.59
C ILE A 95 -13.58 -6.45 11.28
N ILE A 96 -12.99 -7.27 10.41
CA ILE A 96 -12.55 -6.84 9.08
C ILE A 96 -13.76 -6.40 8.25
N LYS A 97 -14.81 -7.22 8.20
CA LYS A 97 -16.06 -6.96 7.45
C LYS A 97 -16.67 -5.61 7.84
N ASP A 98 -16.80 -5.32 9.13
CA ASP A 98 -17.33 -4.04 9.62
C ASP A 98 -16.47 -2.84 9.19
N LYS A 99 -15.15 -2.95 9.30
CA LYS A 99 -14.24 -1.89 8.83
C LYS A 99 -14.35 -1.68 7.32
N LEU A 100 -14.45 -2.76 6.54
CA LEU A 100 -14.59 -2.69 5.08
C LEU A 100 -15.94 -2.09 4.66
N TYR A 101 -17.03 -2.40 5.36
CA TYR A 101 -18.31 -1.72 5.16
C TYR A 101 -18.19 -0.21 5.38
N ASN A 102 -17.46 0.21 6.40
CA ASN A 102 -17.25 1.63 6.67
C ASN A 102 -16.39 2.31 5.59
N LEU A 103 -15.36 1.65 5.08
CA LEU A 103 -14.54 2.17 3.97
C LEU A 103 -15.38 2.38 2.70
N ARG A 104 -16.23 1.40 2.31
CA ARG A 104 -17.09 1.50 1.12
C ARG A 104 -18.03 2.70 1.14
N LYS A 105 -18.42 3.18 2.33
CA LYS A 105 -19.29 4.35 2.48
C LYS A 105 -18.61 5.66 2.08
N GLY A 106 -17.28 5.70 1.95
CA GLY A 106 -16.54 6.86 1.46
C GLY A 106 -16.52 8.07 2.40
N ARG A 107 -16.73 7.87 3.71
CA ARG A 107 -16.82 8.97 4.69
C ARG A 107 -15.54 9.20 5.50
N SER A 108 -14.51 8.39 5.30
CA SER A 108 -13.27 8.45 6.08
C SER A 108 -12.19 9.22 5.33
N SER A 109 -11.58 10.19 6.01
CA SER A 109 -10.29 10.74 5.59
C SER A 109 -9.21 9.65 5.57
N ARG A 110 -8.07 9.90 4.91
CA ARG A 110 -6.95 8.94 4.89
C ARG A 110 -6.44 8.67 6.30
N PHE A 111 -6.35 9.73 7.12
CA PHE A 111 -5.99 9.64 8.53
C PHE A 111 -6.91 8.68 9.30
N GLU A 112 -8.23 8.86 9.19
CA GLU A 112 -9.22 8.02 9.88
C GLU A 112 -9.20 6.59 9.36
N ALA A 113 -9.18 6.43 8.02
CA ALA A 113 -9.16 5.13 7.36
C ALA A 113 -7.96 4.29 7.80
N TYR A 114 -6.77 4.89 7.93
CA TYR A 114 -5.59 4.21 8.47
C TYR A 114 -5.76 3.81 9.94
N ASN A 115 -6.28 4.73 10.76
CA ASN A 115 -6.50 4.49 12.18
C ASN A 115 -7.60 3.46 12.46
N LEU A 116 -8.44 3.11 11.47
CA LEU A 116 -9.32 1.95 11.56
C LEU A 116 -8.52 0.64 11.71
N PHE A 117 -7.26 0.55 11.27
CA PHE A 117 -6.48 -0.69 11.30
C PHE A 117 -5.18 -0.62 12.11
N SER A 118 -4.91 0.51 12.79
CA SER A 118 -3.66 0.73 13.52
C SER A 118 -3.86 1.01 15.01
N GLY A 119 -2.77 0.87 15.79
CA GLY A 119 -2.78 1.16 17.22
C GLY A 119 -3.74 0.24 17.97
N LYS A 120 -4.67 0.81 18.74
CA LYS A 120 -5.67 0.05 19.51
C LYS A 120 -6.68 -0.71 18.63
N ASN A 121 -6.78 -0.34 17.36
CA ASN A 121 -7.72 -0.94 16.39
C ASN A 121 -7.05 -1.97 15.48
N GLU A 122 -5.82 -2.40 15.80
CA GLU A 122 -5.07 -3.36 14.99
C GLU A 122 -5.82 -4.70 14.83
N VAL A 123 -5.75 -5.28 13.64
CA VAL A 123 -6.28 -6.61 13.38
C VAL A 123 -5.11 -7.60 13.37
N PRO A 124 -5.08 -8.59 14.29
CA PRO A 124 -4.00 -9.58 14.32
C PRO A 124 -3.76 -10.24 12.96
N GLY A 125 -2.51 -10.29 12.51
CA GLY A 125 -2.16 -10.87 11.20
C GLY A 125 -2.30 -9.94 10.01
N LEU A 126 -2.80 -8.71 10.19
CA LEU A 126 -2.99 -7.73 9.13
C LEU A 126 -2.12 -6.48 9.36
N GLY A 127 -0.90 -6.49 8.83
CA GLY A 127 0.03 -5.35 8.93
C GLY A 127 -0.23 -4.23 7.89
N PRO A 128 0.48 -3.08 7.99
CA PRO A 128 0.27 -1.91 7.13
C PRO A 128 0.31 -2.19 5.63
N ALA A 129 1.26 -3.01 5.18
CA ALA A 129 1.37 -3.37 3.77
C ALA A 129 0.13 -4.10 3.22
N TYR A 130 -0.67 -4.74 4.08
CA TYR A 130 -1.89 -5.44 3.69
C TYR A 130 -3.15 -4.61 3.94
N PHE A 131 -3.31 -4.00 5.12
CA PHE A 131 -4.53 -3.20 5.34
C PHE A 131 -4.56 -1.95 4.47
N THR A 132 -3.43 -1.36 4.06
CA THR A 132 -3.46 -0.24 3.10
C THR A 132 -3.88 -0.67 1.70
N LYS A 133 -3.76 -1.96 1.34
CA LYS A 133 -4.42 -2.51 0.14
C LYS A 133 -5.94 -2.48 0.30
N LEU A 134 -6.46 -2.77 1.49
CA LEU A 134 -7.88 -2.64 1.75
C LEU A 134 -8.33 -1.18 1.66
N LEU A 135 -7.55 -0.24 2.21
CA LEU A 135 -7.85 1.20 2.06
C LEU A 135 -7.90 1.59 0.58
N TYR A 136 -6.89 1.19 -0.20
CA TYR A 136 -6.85 1.41 -1.64
C TYR A 136 -8.09 0.82 -2.31
N PHE A 137 -8.35 -0.49 -2.17
CA PHE A 137 -9.39 -1.17 -2.95
C PHE A 137 -10.83 -0.87 -2.50
N PHE A 138 -11.07 -0.57 -1.22
CA PHE A 138 -12.42 -0.36 -0.68
C PHE A 138 -12.82 1.11 -0.51
N SER A 139 -11.87 2.06 -0.60
CA SER A 139 -12.22 3.48 -0.63
C SER A 139 -12.80 3.84 -2.01
N PRO A 140 -14.01 4.41 -2.09
CA PRO A 140 -14.53 4.93 -3.36
C PRO A 140 -13.66 6.07 -3.89
N GLU A 141 -13.09 6.88 -2.99
CA GLU A 141 -12.16 7.95 -3.34
C GLU A 141 -10.83 7.39 -3.85
N PRO A 142 -10.34 7.81 -5.03
CA PRO A 142 -9.11 7.30 -5.65
C PRO A 142 -7.86 8.00 -5.09
N ASN A 143 -7.80 8.18 -3.78
CA ASN A 143 -6.79 9.02 -3.11
C ASN A 143 -6.06 8.28 -1.97
N MET A 144 -6.29 6.98 -1.78
CA MET A 144 -5.65 6.16 -0.76
C MET A 144 -4.67 5.21 -1.43
N TYR A 145 -3.38 5.32 -1.12
CA TYR A 145 -2.32 4.59 -1.82
C TYR A 145 -1.77 3.43 -0.99
N ILE A 146 -1.25 2.40 -1.65
CA ILE A 146 -0.72 1.22 -0.97
C ILE A 146 0.62 1.57 -0.32
N MET A 147 0.69 1.49 1.01
CA MET A 147 1.90 1.74 1.79
C MET A 147 2.60 0.40 2.07
N ASP A 148 3.40 -0.07 1.12
CA ASP A 148 4.20 -1.29 1.26
C ASP A 148 5.70 -1.00 1.14
N GLN A 149 6.55 -2.02 1.24
CA GLN A 149 7.99 -1.82 1.21
C GLN A 149 8.51 -1.18 -0.10
N TRP A 150 7.81 -1.32 -1.23
CA TRP A 150 8.28 -0.83 -2.53
C TRP A 150 7.73 0.55 -2.87
N THR A 151 6.68 1.00 -2.19
CA THR A 151 6.23 2.41 -2.27
C THR A 151 6.85 3.27 -1.18
N THR A 152 7.10 2.72 0.01
CA THR A 152 7.66 3.50 1.13
C THR A 152 9.16 3.74 1.00
N LYS A 153 9.95 2.77 0.52
CA LYS A 153 11.40 2.95 0.28
C LYS A 153 11.71 4.16 -0.63
N PRO A 154 11.13 4.27 -1.83
CA PRO A 154 11.41 5.43 -2.69
C PRO A 154 10.92 6.74 -2.07
N ILE A 155 9.79 6.78 -1.36
CA ILE A 155 9.35 8.00 -0.65
C ILE A 155 10.35 8.44 0.43
N LEU A 156 10.85 7.50 1.23
CA LEU A 156 11.86 7.80 2.26
C LEU A 156 13.17 8.27 1.64
N LEU A 157 13.59 7.67 0.52
CA LEU A 157 14.78 8.09 -0.21
C LEU A 157 14.59 9.47 -0.87
N LEU A 158 13.47 9.69 -1.56
CA LEU A 158 13.13 10.96 -2.20
C LEU A 158 13.11 12.10 -1.19
N THR A 159 12.52 11.91 -0.02
CA THR A 159 12.41 12.99 0.98
C THR A 159 13.67 13.16 1.83
N GLY A 160 14.56 12.16 1.84
CA GLY A 160 15.69 12.10 2.77
C GLY A 160 15.28 12.07 4.25
N LYS A 161 14.00 11.80 4.57
CA LYS A 161 13.44 11.97 5.92
C LYS A 161 12.78 10.69 6.41
N ASN A 162 12.94 10.41 7.70
CA ASN A 162 12.32 9.26 8.37
C ASN A 162 10.84 9.53 8.71
N ILE A 163 10.00 9.79 7.71
CA ILE A 163 8.58 10.15 7.88
C ILE A 163 7.66 8.93 8.05
N ILE A 164 8.15 7.74 7.71
CA ILE A 164 7.43 6.46 7.81
C ILE A 164 8.30 5.52 8.64
N ARG A 165 7.76 5.02 9.74
CA ARG A 165 8.44 4.05 10.62
C ARG A 165 8.59 2.73 9.85
N HIS A 166 9.80 2.40 9.41
CA HIS A 166 10.07 1.35 8.44
C HIS A 166 11.25 0.45 8.88
N THR A 167 11.16 -0.87 8.68
CA THR A 167 12.25 -1.85 8.95
C THR A 167 12.93 -2.28 7.64
N SER A 168 13.77 -3.32 7.63
CA SER A 168 14.21 -3.90 6.35
C SER A 168 13.07 -4.55 5.55
N GLN A 169 12.01 -4.99 6.24
CA GLN A 169 10.91 -5.78 5.68
C GLN A 169 9.71 -4.93 5.21
N GLY A 170 9.58 -3.70 5.69
CA GLY A 170 8.44 -2.85 5.33
C GLY A 170 8.04 -1.82 6.40
N PRO A 171 6.95 -1.07 6.16
CA PRO A 171 6.36 -0.18 7.15
C PRO A 171 5.88 -0.97 8.39
N THR A 172 6.15 -0.43 9.56
CA THR A 172 5.84 -1.06 10.85
C THR A 172 4.45 -0.71 11.35
N LYS A 173 3.91 -1.52 12.27
CA LYS A 173 2.63 -1.26 12.95
C LYS A 173 2.61 0.02 13.80
N PHE A 174 3.77 0.64 14.03
CA PHE A 174 3.86 1.85 14.82
C PHE A 174 3.50 3.10 14.01
N ASN A 175 3.32 3.03 12.69
CA ASN A 175 2.80 4.17 11.93
C ASN A 175 1.36 4.51 12.37
N THR A 176 0.98 5.77 12.24
CA THR A 176 -0.36 6.29 12.53
C THR A 176 -0.98 6.91 11.29
N GLY A 177 -2.25 7.34 11.40
CA GLY A 177 -2.91 8.13 10.37
C GLY A 177 -2.11 9.36 9.91
N LYS A 178 -1.30 9.99 10.78
CA LYS A 178 -0.42 11.11 10.37
C LYS A 178 0.62 10.68 9.34
N ASN A 179 1.27 9.53 9.57
CA ASN A 179 2.28 8.99 8.66
C ASN A 179 1.67 8.64 7.31
N TYR A 180 0.45 8.10 7.34
CA TYR A 180 -0.27 7.70 6.13
C TYR A 180 -0.82 8.89 5.34
N GLU A 181 -1.36 9.90 6.01
CA GLU A 181 -1.75 11.16 5.38
C GLU A 181 -0.55 11.77 4.67
N LEU A 182 0.57 11.96 5.38
CA LEU A 182 1.78 12.55 4.81
C LEU A 182 2.31 11.73 3.61
N PHE A 183 2.31 10.40 3.72
CA PHE A 183 2.68 9.52 2.61
C PHE A 183 1.79 9.73 1.38
N CYS A 184 0.47 9.81 1.56
CA CYS A 184 -0.44 10.00 0.43
C CYS A 184 -0.32 11.40 -0.16
N SER A 185 -0.21 12.43 0.67
CA SER A 185 -0.08 13.81 0.19
C SER A 185 1.24 14.04 -0.56
N ILE A 186 2.32 13.33 -0.19
CA ILE A 186 3.56 13.33 -0.98
C ILE A 186 3.34 12.70 -2.36
N ILE A 187 2.58 11.60 -2.46
CA ILE A 187 2.25 10.97 -3.73
C ILE A 187 1.43 11.92 -4.61
N ASP A 188 0.43 12.59 -4.04
CA ASP A 188 -0.36 13.60 -4.78
C ASP A 188 0.53 14.73 -5.27
N TYR A 189 1.40 15.25 -4.39
CA TYR A 189 2.31 16.35 -4.72
C TYR A 189 3.34 15.98 -5.80
N LEU A 190 3.74 14.70 -5.85
CA LEU A 190 4.64 14.19 -6.89
C LEU A 190 3.96 14.13 -8.27
N ALA A 191 2.65 13.92 -8.35
CA ALA A 191 1.94 13.73 -9.62
C ALA A 191 2.21 14.84 -10.65
N PRO A 192 1.95 16.13 -10.36
CA PRO A 192 2.22 17.20 -11.31
C PRO A 192 3.74 17.38 -11.56
N ILE A 193 4.58 17.09 -10.57
CA ILE A 193 6.04 17.28 -10.69
C ILE A 193 6.64 16.31 -11.72
N ILE A 194 6.15 15.07 -11.78
CA ILE A 194 6.64 14.04 -12.70
C ILE A 194 5.77 13.87 -13.95
N GLY A 195 4.72 14.68 -14.09
CA GLY A 195 3.79 14.62 -15.23
C GLY A 195 2.92 13.36 -15.24
N ALA A 196 2.60 12.80 -14.06
CA ALA A 196 1.66 11.68 -13.94
C ALA A 196 0.21 12.19 -13.95
N GLN A 197 -0.72 11.36 -14.43
CA GLN A 197 -2.13 11.72 -14.54
C GLN A 197 -2.82 11.84 -13.17
N ASN A 198 -2.40 11.03 -12.20
CA ASN A 198 -2.95 10.97 -10.85
C ASN A 198 -1.95 10.28 -9.91
N GLY A 199 -2.27 10.23 -8.62
CA GLY A 199 -1.40 9.57 -7.64
C GLY A 199 -1.37 8.04 -7.74
N ASP A 200 -2.35 7.38 -8.37
CA ASP A 200 -2.27 5.94 -8.65
C ASP A 200 -1.12 5.64 -9.61
N GLU A 201 -1.00 6.43 -10.68
CA GLU A 201 0.13 6.33 -11.60
C GLU A 201 1.47 6.59 -10.88
N VAL A 202 1.52 7.59 -9.99
CA VAL A 202 2.73 7.86 -9.18
C VAL A 202 3.07 6.65 -8.31
N GLU A 203 2.10 6.08 -7.58
CA GLU A 203 2.30 4.89 -6.75
C GLU A 203 2.84 3.72 -7.57
N GLN A 204 2.30 3.50 -8.77
CA GLN A 204 2.78 2.48 -9.70
C GLN A 204 4.18 2.74 -10.25
N ARG A 205 4.52 3.99 -10.56
CA ARG A 205 5.89 4.39 -10.94
C ARG A 205 6.88 4.14 -9.79
N LEU A 206 6.49 4.45 -8.55
CA LEU A 206 7.32 4.28 -7.36
C LEU A 206 7.69 2.82 -7.10
N PHE A 207 6.72 1.89 -7.13
CA PHE A 207 7.03 0.48 -6.88
C PHE A 207 7.58 -0.25 -8.12
N SER A 208 7.28 0.24 -9.33
CA SER A 208 7.70 -0.28 -10.64
C SER A 208 7.47 -1.80 -10.83
N VAL A 209 7.98 -2.40 -11.90
CA VAL A 209 7.76 -3.83 -12.14
C VAL A 209 8.48 -4.67 -11.07
N GLY A 210 7.75 -5.56 -10.41
CA GLY A 210 8.31 -6.48 -9.43
C GLY A 210 9.13 -7.62 -10.05
N SER A 211 9.98 -8.25 -9.24
CA SER A 211 10.64 -9.49 -9.67
C SER A 211 9.67 -10.67 -9.48
N ILE A 212 8.92 -10.98 -10.54
CA ILE A 212 8.01 -12.13 -10.59
C ILE A 212 8.71 -13.27 -11.35
N LYS A 213 8.69 -14.49 -10.80
CA LYS A 213 9.21 -15.71 -11.46
C LYS A 213 10.64 -15.56 -12.02
N LYS A 214 11.55 -14.99 -11.23
CA LYS A 214 12.96 -14.72 -11.61
C LYS A 214 13.17 -13.70 -12.74
N LYS A 215 12.14 -12.97 -13.17
CA LYS A 215 12.32 -11.82 -14.06
C LYS A 215 13.07 -10.70 -13.34
N PRO A 216 13.88 -9.90 -14.06
CA PRO A 216 14.53 -8.74 -13.49
C PRO A 216 13.48 -7.75 -12.94
N ARG A 217 13.86 -7.02 -11.90
CA ARG A 217 13.06 -5.90 -11.40
C ARG A 217 12.96 -4.83 -12.50
N GLY A 218 11.88 -4.06 -12.47
CA GLY A 218 11.81 -2.81 -13.22
C GLY A 218 12.96 -1.88 -12.84
N GLU A 219 13.37 -1.05 -13.80
CA GLU A 219 14.53 -0.18 -13.71
C GLU A 219 14.54 0.67 -12.43
N PHE A 220 13.42 1.34 -12.13
CA PHE A 220 13.33 2.19 -10.95
C PHE A 220 13.38 1.39 -9.65
N ARG A 221 12.72 0.23 -9.59
CA ARG A 221 12.77 -0.64 -8.41
C ARG A 221 14.17 -1.18 -8.15
N GLN A 222 14.92 -1.48 -9.21
CA GLN A 222 16.33 -1.88 -9.09
C GLN A 222 17.17 -0.70 -8.58
N TYR A 223 17.02 0.49 -9.16
CA TYR A 223 17.68 1.72 -8.70
C TYR A 223 17.42 2.00 -7.21
N VAL A 224 16.14 1.92 -6.78
CA VAL A 224 15.74 2.09 -5.38
C VAL A 224 16.34 1.01 -4.48
N PHE A 225 16.40 -0.24 -4.94
CA PHE A 225 17.03 -1.33 -4.19
C PHE A 225 18.52 -1.06 -3.95
N ASP A 226 19.24 -0.63 -4.98
CA ASP A 226 20.67 -0.35 -4.91
C ASP A 226 20.96 0.85 -4.01
N LEU A 227 20.20 1.95 -4.14
CA LEU A 227 20.29 3.09 -3.23
C LEU A 227 19.96 2.70 -1.79
N TRP A 228 18.89 1.92 -1.59
CA TRP A 228 18.46 1.51 -0.26
C TRP A 228 19.55 0.72 0.45
N ASN A 229 20.29 -0.15 -0.23
CA ASN A 229 21.35 -0.94 0.41
C ASN A 229 22.61 -0.13 0.73
N ASN A 230 22.86 0.96 0.01
CA ASN A 230 24.08 1.78 0.14
C ASN A 230 23.87 3.11 0.88
N ARG A 231 22.64 3.43 1.30
CA ARG A 231 22.31 4.71 1.95
C ARG A 231 22.87 4.80 3.38
N PRO A 232 23.15 6.02 3.89
CA PRO A 232 23.32 6.24 5.32
C PRO A 232 22.02 5.93 6.08
N LYS A 233 22.14 5.58 7.36
CA LYS A 233 20.96 5.41 8.21
C LYS A 233 20.20 6.73 8.29
N PHE A 234 18.88 6.67 8.16
CA PHE A 234 18.05 7.83 8.43
C PHE A 234 18.18 8.26 9.89
N ASN A 235 18.02 9.55 10.14
CA ASN A 235 17.86 10.09 11.49
C ASN A 235 16.70 9.38 12.21
N ARG A 236 16.73 9.42 13.55
CA ARG A 236 15.66 8.89 14.38
C ARG A 236 14.33 9.52 13.97
N TYR A 237 13.28 8.70 13.91
CA TYR A 237 11.92 9.18 13.69
C TYR A 237 11.54 10.25 14.74
N GLN A 238 10.97 11.36 14.30
CA GLN A 238 10.46 12.43 15.16
C GLN A 238 9.04 12.78 14.71
N GLU A 239 8.08 12.73 15.65
CA GLU A 239 6.69 13.05 15.34
C GLU A 239 6.50 14.51 14.94
N LYS A 240 7.19 15.44 15.62
CA LYS A 240 7.17 16.88 15.31
C LYS A 240 7.51 17.17 13.84
N MET A 241 8.47 16.44 13.26
CA MET A 241 8.83 16.58 11.84
C MET A 241 7.67 16.20 10.92
N VAL A 242 6.90 15.17 11.27
CA VAL A 242 5.72 14.76 10.49
C VAL A 242 4.64 15.84 10.58
N ASP A 243 4.40 16.39 11.77
CA ASP A 243 3.44 17.49 11.98
C ASP A 243 3.82 18.74 11.17
N GLU A 244 5.09 19.16 11.20
CA GLU A 244 5.60 20.31 10.45
C GLU A 244 5.47 20.13 8.92
N LEU A 245 5.70 18.92 8.41
CA LEU A 245 5.58 18.64 6.98
C LEU A 245 4.12 18.60 6.52
N LEU A 246 3.22 18.06 7.35
CA LEU A 246 1.78 18.06 7.07
C LEU A 246 1.25 19.50 6.98
N LEU A 247 1.64 20.37 7.91
CA LEU A 247 1.27 21.79 7.86
C LEU A 247 1.73 22.45 6.55
N LYS A 248 2.98 22.26 6.16
CA LYS A 248 3.53 22.83 4.92
C LYS A 248 2.83 22.35 3.66
N ILE A 249 2.48 21.06 3.59
CA ILE A 249 1.76 20.51 2.44
C ILE A 249 0.34 21.08 2.37
N ASN A 250 -0.34 21.20 3.51
CA ASN A 250 -1.69 21.77 3.56
C ASN A 250 -1.71 23.28 3.24
N GLU A 251 -0.63 24.01 3.49
CA GLU A 251 -0.49 25.42 3.09
C GLU A 251 -0.17 25.60 1.60
N SER A 252 0.29 24.55 0.92
CA SER A 252 0.70 24.58 -0.50
C SER A 252 -0.36 24.06 -1.47
N ASN A 253 -1.47 23.53 -0.94
CA ASN A 253 -2.63 23.03 -1.69
C ASN A 253 -3.82 23.97 -1.51
#